data_AF-A0A1R1FL28-F1
#
_entry.id   AF-A0A1R1FL28-F1
#
_cell.length_a   1.000
_cell.length_b   1.000
_cell.length_c   1.000
_cell.angle_alpha   90.00
_cell.angle_beta   90.00
_cell.angle_gamma   90.00
#
_symmetry.space_group_name_H-M   'P 1'
#
loop_
_entity.id
_entity.type
_entity.pdbx_description
1 polymer ?
#
loop_
_entity_poly.entity_id
_entity_poly.type
_entity_poly.pdbx_seq_one_letter_code
_entity_poly.pdbx_strand_id
1 'polypeptide(L)'
;MSNVDKPSLSKGRALKTYQQARLQNTENLRKLVVDAAATILQDEGPEAVTVRRVSQKMGCSTKIIYSLFVNKEGLAQQLYLEGCKLLATRMEEVPPSSDFSQHLLDLGEAFWQFAQDYISYYKLMFGGAFAEFKPDAESMQGTMTAIHRLLILISTAQKQGQISDQQETETLVSTIWASLHGVIHLHMSGFLGDVKAAHSVYKQTMNLMSQSLFAVSKPDRGADRG
;
A
#
# COMPACT_ATOMS: atom_id res chain seq x y z
N MET A 1 -31.48 -55.09 31.99
CA MET A 1 -31.21 -54.46 30.68
C MET A 1 -30.24 -53.32 30.91
N SER A 2 -28.99 -53.55 30.54
CA SER A 2 -27.83 -52.71 30.80
C SER A 2 -27.86 -51.46 29.91
N ASN A 3 -27.59 -50.29 30.49
CA ASN A 3 -27.16 -49.13 29.72
C ASN A 3 -25.89 -48.60 30.38
N VAL A 4 -24.75 -49.04 29.84
CA VAL A 4 -23.42 -48.54 30.23
C VAL A 4 -23.11 -47.38 29.30
N ASP A 5 -23.13 -46.18 29.86
CA ASP A 5 -22.64 -44.98 29.20
C ASP A 5 -21.18 -45.17 28.76
N LYS A 6 -20.96 -45.16 27.45
CA LYS A 6 -19.61 -45.10 26.86
C LYS A 6 -19.03 -43.70 27.10
N PRO A 7 -17.80 -43.57 27.62
CA PRO A 7 -17.14 -42.28 27.68
C PRO A 7 -16.82 -41.80 26.26
N SER A 8 -17.26 -40.58 25.98
CA SER A 8 -17.00 -39.79 24.78
C SER A 8 -15.49 -39.70 24.50
N LEU A 9 -15.09 -40.14 23.32
CA LEU A 9 -13.71 -40.11 22.83
C LEU A 9 -13.17 -38.67 22.83
N SER A 10 -12.05 -38.48 23.51
CA SER A 10 -11.25 -37.26 23.46
C SER A 10 -11.05 -36.81 22.01
N LYS A 11 -11.33 -35.54 21.70
CA LYS A 11 -10.86 -34.89 20.47
C LYS A 11 -9.33 -35.03 20.41
N GLY A 12 -8.84 -36.06 19.72
CA GLY A 12 -7.43 -36.33 19.56
C GLY A 12 -6.75 -35.12 18.93
N ARG A 13 -5.72 -34.58 19.60
CA ARG A 13 -4.93 -33.46 19.09
C ARG A 13 -4.30 -33.90 17.76
N ALA A 14 -4.74 -33.32 16.64
CA ALA A 14 -4.20 -33.64 15.33
C ALA A 14 -2.67 -33.39 15.31
N LEU A 15 -1.89 -34.44 15.04
CA LEU A 15 -0.43 -34.39 14.98
C LEU A 15 0.01 -33.70 13.67
N LYS A 16 0.89 -32.71 13.76
CA LYS A 16 1.53 -32.09 12.59
C LYS A 16 2.64 -33.00 12.06
N THR A 17 2.72 -33.16 10.75
CA THR A 17 3.83 -33.90 10.12
C THR A 17 5.14 -33.10 10.25
N TYR A 18 6.28 -33.78 10.16
CA TYR A 18 7.59 -33.13 10.12
C TYR A 18 7.68 -32.06 9.01
N GLN A 19 7.11 -32.34 7.83
CA GLN A 19 7.05 -31.39 6.72
C GLN A 19 6.27 -30.13 7.09
N GLN A 20 5.09 -30.28 7.73
CA GLN A 20 4.28 -29.15 8.19
C GLN A 20 4.99 -28.33 9.27
N ALA A 21 5.62 -28.98 10.25
CA ALA A 21 6.38 -28.29 11.30
C ALA A 21 7.59 -27.53 10.72
N ARG A 22 8.32 -28.15 9.78
CA ARG A 22 9.45 -27.50 9.10
C ARG A 22 9.02 -26.30 8.28
N LEU A 23 7.95 -26.42 7.47
CA LEU A 23 7.41 -25.30 6.69
C LEU A 23 6.98 -24.14 7.60
N GLN A 24 6.24 -24.44 8.67
CA GLN A 24 5.81 -23.43 9.63
C GLN A 24 7.01 -22.72 10.29
N ASN A 25 8.03 -23.46 10.69
CA ASN A 25 9.23 -22.87 11.28
C ASN A 25 9.99 -22.00 10.27
N THR A 26 10.07 -22.41 9.01
CA THR A 26 10.66 -21.60 7.94
C THR A 26 9.87 -20.31 7.73
N GLU A 27 8.54 -20.37 7.62
CA GLU A 27 7.70 -19.17 7.47
C GLU A 27 7.79 -18.23 8.67
N ASN A 28 7.79 -18.76 9.89
CA ASN A 28 8.00 -17.97 11.08
C ASN A 28 9.35 -17.26 11.06
N LEU A 29 10.42 -17.96 10.65
CA LEU A 29 11.75 -17.38 10.54
C LEU A 29 11.82 -16.31 9.43
N ARG A 30 11.18 -16.55 8.27
CA ARG A 30 11.04 -15.53 7.22
C ARG A 30 10.42 -14.27 7.78
N LYS A 31 9.29 -14.39 8.48
CA LYS A 31 8.60 -13.26 9.10
C LYS A 31 9.51 -12.49 10.06
N LEU A 32 10.18 -13.17 10.98
CA LEU A 32 11.10 -12.52 11.93
C LEU A 32 12.23 -11.76 11.24
N VAL A 33 12.76 -12.29 10.13
CA VAL A 33 13.78 -11.61 9.33
C VAL A 33 13.22 -10.36 8.66
N VAL A 34 12.00 -10.43 8.12
CA VAL A 34 11.33 -9.26 7.53
C VAL A 34 11.03 -8.22 8.61
N ASP A 35 10.53 -8.60 9.78
CA ASP A 35 10.28 -7.71 10.93
C ASP A 35 11.57 -6.96 11.35
N ALA A 36 12.72 -7.66 11.39
CA ALA A 36 14.01 -7.05 11.68
C ALA A 36 14.44 -6.06 10.58
N ALA A 37 14.20 -6.40 9.31
CA ALA A 37 14.48 -5.53 8.19
C ALA A 37 13.56 -4.30 8.15
N ALA A 38 12.28 -4.46 8.48
CA ALA A 38 11.30 -3.39 8.63
C ALA A 38 11.70 -2.42 9.75
N THR A 39 12.20 -2.95 10.86
CA THR A 39 12.72 -2.11 11.95
C THR A 39 13.92 -1.28 11.47
N ILE A 40 14.87 -1.90 10.75
CA ILE A 40 16.02 -1.18 10.16
C ILE A 40 15.55 -0.12 9.17
N LEU A 41 14.57 -0.46 8.32
CA LEU A 41 13.98 0.45 7.34
C LEU A 41 13.38 1.69 8.03
N GLN A 42 12.63 1.50 9.12
CA GLN A 42 12.00 2.59 9.86
C GLN A 42 13.01 3.44 10.61
N ASP A 43 13.97 2.81 11.30
CA ASP A 43 14.93 3.50 12.17
C ASP A 43 16.06 4.20 11.38
N GLU A 44 16.56 3.56 10.33
CA GLU A 44 17.81 3.91 9.65
C GLU A 44 17.61 4.22 8.16
N GLY A 45 16.42 3.95 7.61
CA GLY A 45 16.07 4.20 6.21
C GLY A 45 16.39 3.03 5.26
N PRO A 46 15.95 3.13 4.00
CA PRO A 46 16.02 2.04 3.02
C PRO A 46 17.45 1.58 2.71
N GLU A 47 18.41 2.50 2.62
CA GLU A 47 19.80 2.17 2.30
C GLU A 47 20.49 1.32 3.39
N ALA A 48 20.01 1.39 4.64
CA ALA A 48 20.53 0.61 5.75
C ALA A 48 20.10 -0.87 5.70
N VAL A 49 19.06 -1.20 4.94
CA VAL A 49 18.53 -2.56 4.83
C VAL A 49 19.46 -3.41 3.96
N THR A 50 20.41 -4.06 4.63
CA THR A 50 21.38 -4.98 4.01
C THR A 50 21.33 -6.34 4.69
N VAL A 51 21.67 -7.41 3.95
CA VAL A 51 21.77 -8.77 4.50
C VAL A 51 22.68 -8.82 5.73
N ARG A 52 23.78 -8.05 5.72
CA ARG A 52 24.70 -7.94 6.85
C ARG A 52 24.04 -7.27 8.05
N ARG A 53 23.38 -6.12 7.87
CA ARG A 53 22.71 -5.40 8.97
C ARG A 53 21.59 -6.23 9.59
N VAL A 54 20.79 -6.89 8.75
CA VAL A 54 19.68 -7.75 9.17
C VAL A 54 20.20 -8.97 9.93
N SER A 55 21.23 -9.65 9.42
CA SER A 55 21.83 -10.79 10.13
C SER A 55 22.44 -10.40 11.48
N GLN A 56 23.07 -9.23 11.57
CA GLN A 56 23.56 -8.68 12.85
C GLN A 56 22.41 -8.41 13.82
N LYS A 57 21.33 -7.76 13.38
CA LYS A 57 20.14 -7.49 14.22
C LYS A 57 19.46 -8.78 14.69
N MET A 58 19.46 -9.81 13.84
CA MET A 58 18.92 -11.14 14.13
C MET A 58 19.86 -12.04 14.95
N GLY A 59 21.11 -11.64 15.18
CA GLY A 59 22.11 -12.47 15.86
C GLY A 59 22.43 -13.77 15.11
N CYS A 60 22.36 -13.75 13.79
CA CYS A 60 22.48 -14.95 12.95
C CYS A 60 23.52 -14.77 11.84
N SER A 61 23.84 -15.86 11.11
CA SER A 61 24.75 -15.75 9.95
C SER A 61 24.03 -15.22 8.72
N THR A 62 24.74 -14.49 7.86
CA THR A 62 24.22 -14.05 6.54
C THR A 62 23.70 -15.21 5.69
N LYS A 63 24.27 -16.41 5.86
CA LYS A 63 23.85 -17.64 5.17
C LYS A 63 22.38 -17.99 5.43
N ILE A 64 21.86 -17.70 6.63
CA ILE A 64 20.45 -17.94 6.95
C ILE A 64 19.56 -17.01 6.13
N ILE A 65 19.92 -15.73 6.02
CA ILE A 65 19.15 -14.75 5.24
C ILE A 65 19.14 -15.14 3.75
N TYR A 66 20.29 -15.50 3.19
CA TYR A 66 20.39 -15.98 1.80
C TYR A 66 19.58 -17.26 1.56
N SER A 67 19.52 -18.17 2.54
CA SER A 67 18.72 -19.40 2.41
C SER A 67 17.20 -19.15 2.36
N LEU A 68 16.75 -17.99 2.86
CA LEU A 68 15.35 -17.60 2.87
C LEU A 68 15.02 -16.72 1.64
N PHE A 69 15.80 -15.67 1.39
CA PHE A 69 15.42 -14.62 0.43
C PHE A 69 16.20 -14.64 -0.88
N VAL A 70 17.09 -15.63 -1.08
CA VAL A 70 17.97 -15.82 -2.25
C VAL A 70 18.98 -14.68 -2.45
N ASN A 71 18.56 -13.41 -2.37
CA ASN A 71 19.37 -12.21 -2.50
C ASN A 71 18.76 -11.03 -1.70
N LYS A 72 19.35 -9.83 -1.84
CA LYS A 72 18.84 -8.58 -1.21
C LYS A 72 17.47 -8.18 -1.77
N GLU A 73 17.21 -8.44 -3.05
CA GLU A 73 15.97 -8.08 -3.75
C GLU A 73 14.77 -8.83 -3.16
N GLY A 74 14.91 -10.12 -2.83
CA GLY A 74 13.85 -10.89 -2.20
C GLY A 74 13.44 -10.34 -0.83
N LEU A 75 14.37 -9.74 -0.08
CA LEU A 75 14.03 -9.05 1.17
C LEU A 75 13.36 -7.70 0.90
N ALA A 76 13.86 -6.93 -0.07
CA ALA A 76 13.25 -5.66 -0.47
C ALA A 76 11.82 -5.85 -1.00
N GLN A 77 11.57 -6.93 -1.75
CA GLN A 77 10.25 -7.32 -2.23
C GLN A 77 9.28 -7.57 -1.09
N GLN A 78 9.68 -8.28 -0.04
CA GLN A 78 8.80 -8.53 1.11
C GLN A 78 8.46 -7.23 1.84
N LEU A 79 9.44 -6.35 2.03
CA LEU A 79 9.19 -5.02 2.60
C LEU A 79 8.30 -4.17 1.69
N TYR A 80 8.45 -4.27 0.38
CA TYR A 80 7.58 -3.59 -0.58
C TYR A 80 6.13 -4.06 -0.41
N LEU A 81 5.91 -5.38 -0.34
CA LEU A 81 4.58 -5.96 -0.11
C LEU A 81 3.99 -5.58 1.24
N GLU A 82 4.80 -5.44 2.29
CA GLU A 82 4.36 -4.86 3.57
C GLU A 82 3.93 -3.40 3.43
N GLY A 83 4.71 -2.60 2.70
CA GLY A 83 4.34 -1.23 2.36
C GLY A 83 3.01 -1.16 1.60
N CYS A 84 2.77 -2.05 0.64
CA CYS A 84 1.49 -2.18 -0.04
C CYS A 84 0.34 -2.47 0.93
N LYS A 85 0.54 -3.37 1.91
CA LYS A 85 -0.48 -3.67 2.93
C LYS A 85 -0.77 -2.46 3.81
N LEU A 86 0.26 -1.75 4.26
CA LEU A 86 0.11 -0.54 5.06
C LEU A 86 -0.67 0.54 4.29
N LEU A 87 -0.34 0.75 3.02
CA LEU A 87 -1.05 1.68 2.16
C LEU A 87 -2.51 1.23 1.94
N ALA A 88 -2.73 -0.06 1.65
CA ALA A 88 -4.07 -0.61 1.46
C ALA A 88 -4.94 -0.39 2.70
N THR A 89 -4.44 -0.72 3.90
CA THR A 89 -5.13 -0.50 5.17
C THR A 89 -5.49 0.98 5.34
N ARG A 90 -4.55 1.90 5.10
CA ARG A 90 -4.81 3.34 5.21
C ARG A 90 -5.91 3.82 4.24
N MET A 91 -5.93 3.29 3.02
CA MET A 91 -6.95 3.61 2.02
C MET A 91 -8.32 2.98 2.36
N GLU A 92 -8.34 1.81 3.00
CA GLU A 92 -9.55 1.11 3.45
C GLU A 92 -10.20 1.77 4.67
N GLU A 93 -9.41 2.42 5.53
CA GLU A 93 -9.90 3.17 6.69
C GLU A 93 -10.75 4.40 6.30
N VAL A 94 -10.67 4.86 5.05
CA VAL A 94 -11.48 5.96 4.54
C VAL A 94 -12.93 5.50 4.32
N PRO A 95 -13.91 6.06 5.07
CA PRO A 95 -15.30 5.66 4.94
C PRO A 95 -15.83 5.99 3.53
N PRO A 96 -16.65 5.10 2.93
CA PRO A 96 -17.35 5.45 1.69
C PRO A 96 -18.23 6.70 1.89
N SER A 97 -18.15 7.64 0.95
CA SER A 97 -19.01 8.82 0.90
C SER A 97 -19.80 8.85 -0.41
N SER A 98 -21.04 9.36 -0.35
CA SER A 98 -21.87 9.63 -1.53
C SER A 98 -21.48 10.91 -2.26
N ASP A 99 -20.74 11.80 -1.61
CA ASP A 99 -20.08 12.92 -2.26
C ASP A 99 -18.74 12.43 -2.85
N PHE A 100 -18.74 12.14 -4.16
CA PHE A 100 -17.56 11.64 -4.87
C PHE A 100 -16.37 12.59 -4.83
N SER A 101 -16.62 13.90 -4.86
CA SER A 101 -15.57 14.92 -4.79
C SER A 101 -14.90 14.88 -3.42
N GLN A 102 -15.69 14.89 -2.35
CA GLN A 102 -15.16 14.80 -0.99
C GLN A 102 -14.45 13.46 -0.75
N HIS A 103 -15.02 12.35 -1.23
CA HIS A 103 -14.39 11.02 -1.10
C HIS A 103 -13.03 10.95 -1.80
N LEU A 104 -12.86 11.61 -2.96
CA LEU A 104 -11.56 11.71 -3.62
C LEU A 104 -10.55 12.47 -2.75
N LEU A 105 -10.97 13.59 -2.15
CA LEU A 105 -10.12 14.38 -1.25
C LEU A 105 -9.70 13.57 -0.01
N ASP A 106 -10.63 12.81 0.57
CA ASP A 106 -10.36 11.99 1.76
C ASP A 106 -9.38 10.84 1.45
N LEU A 107 -9.52 10.19 0.29
CA LEU A 107 -8.55 9.19 -0.17
C LEU A 107 -7.17 9.81 -0.46
N GLY A 108 -7.13 11.03 -1.01
CA GLY A 108 -5.87 11.76 -1.18
C GLY A 108 -5.21 12.09 0.16
N GLU A 109 -5.97 12.54 1.15
CA GLU A 109 -5.45 12.80 2.49
C GLU A 109 -4.89 11.52 3.14
N ALA A 110 -5.59 10.39 3.00
CA ALA A 110 -5.10 9.09 3.47
C ALA A 110 -3.76 8.70 2.82
N PHE A 111 -3.60 8.94 1.51
CA PHE A 111 -2.34 8.71 0.80
C PHE A 111 -1.20 9.63 1.30
N TRP A 112 -1.50 10.91 1.55
CA TRP A 112 -0.54 11.84 2.15
C TRP A 112 -0.09 11.37 3.53
N GLN A 113 -1.04 11.00 4.40
CA GLN A 113 -0.71 10.52 5.74
C GLN A 113 0.12 9.25 5.72
N PHE A 114 -0.15 8.31 4.81
CA PHE A 114 0.72 7.15 4.60
C PHE A 114 2.16 7.57 4.27
N ALA A 115 2.35 8.53 3.37
CA ALA A 115 3.68 9.00 2.99
C ALA A 115 4.44 9.67 4.14
N GLN A 116 3.73 10.32 5.07
CA GLN A 116 4.34 10.96 6.24
C GLN A 116 4.61 9.96 7.38
N ASP A 117 3.62 9.13 7.74
CA ASP A 117 3.72 8.17 8.84
C ASP A 117 4.69 7.04 8.51
N TYR A 118 4.80 6.66 7.23
CA TYR A 118 5.62 5.55 6.75
C TYR A 118 6.63 6.00 5.68
N ILE A 119 7.33 7.13 5.92
CA ILE A 119 8.27 7.73 4.97
C ILE A 119 9.32 6.76 4.41
N SER A 120 9.85 5.85 5.24
CA SER A 120 10.83 4.86 4.78
C SER A 120 10.23 3.81 3.85
N TYR A 121 9.00 3.35 4.11
CA TYR A 121 8.29 2.47 3.19
C TYR A 121 7.93 3.20 1.90
N TYR A 122 7.48 4.46 1.98
CA TYR A 122 7.22 5.27 0.80
C TYR A 122 8.48 5.40 -0.07
N LYS A 123 9.64 5.69 0.53
CA LYS A 123 10.93 5.78 -0.19
C LYS A 123 11.36 4.45 -0.80
N LEU A 124 11.15 3.33 -0.09
CA LEU A 124 11.36 1.99 -0.63
C LEU A 124 10.46 1.72 -1.85
N MET A 125 9.17 2.06 -1.76
CA MET A 125 8.19 1.72 -2.78
C MET A 125 8.26 2.60 -4.03
N PHE A 126 8.48 3.91 -3.83
CA PHE A 126 8.31 4.92 -4.89
C PHE A 126 9.53 5.83 -5.05
N GLY A 127 10.40 5.89 -4.03
CA GLY A 127 11.57 6.77 -3.98
C GLY A 127 12.77 6.29 -4.78
N GLY A 128 12.74 5.09 -5.36
CA GLY A 128 13.91 4.50 -6.02
C GLY A 128 15.07 4.20 -5.07
N ALA A 129 14.78 4.09 -3.76
CA ALA A 129 15.80 3.91 -2.72
C ALA A 129 16.55 2.56 -2.77
N PHE A 130 16.17 1.69 -3.71
CA PHE A 130 16.91 0.49 -4.06
C PHE A 130 17.14 0.52 -5.56
N ALA A 131 18.27 1.10 -5.99
CA ALA A 131 18.57 1.33 -7.41
C ALA A 131 18.46 0.06 -8.29
N GLU A 132 18.72 -1.11 -7.71
CA GLU A 132 18.66 -2.42 -8.39
C GLU A 132 17.29 -3.10 -8.26
N PHE A 133 16.46 -2.71 -7.29
CA PHE A 133 15.15 -3.33 -7.09
C PHE A 133 14.13 -2.76 -8.08
N LYS A 134 13.62 -3.63 -8.94
CA LYS A 134 12.47 -3.34 -9.80
C LYS A 134 11.27 -4.14 -9.27
N PRO A 135 10.15 -3.49 -8.93
CA PRO A 135 8.94 -4.20 -8.55
C PRO A 135 8.57 -5.24 -9.60
N ASP A 136 8.43 -6.49 -9.18
CA ASP A 136 7.99 -7.58 -10.03
C ASP A 136 6.45 -7.60 -10.18
N ALA A 137 5.91 -8.58 -10.89
CA ALA A 137 4.47 -8.69 -11.12
C ALA A 137 3.66 -8.75 -9.81
N GLU A 138 4.15 -9.48 -8.80
CA GLU A 138 3.50 -9.56 -7.49
C GLU A 138 3.52 -8.22 -6.77
N SER A 139 4.65 -7.53 -6.78
CA SER A 139 4.79 -6.19 -6.19
C SER A 139 3.85 -5.18 -6.85
N MET A 140 3.81 -5.17 -8.19
CA MET A 140 2.91 -4.32 -8.95
C MET A 140 1.44 -4.60 -8.64
N GLN A 141 1.07 -5.89 -8.53
CA GLN A 141 -0.28 -6.28 -8.13
C GLN A 141 -0.62 -5.80 -6.71
N GLY A 142 0.34 -5.89 -5.78
CA GLY A 142 0.18 -5.37 -4.42
C GLY A 142 -0.13 -3.86 -4.40
N THR A 143 0.57 -3.08 -5.22
CA THR A 143 0.30 -1.64 -5.34
C THR A 143 -1.07 -1.36 -5.95
N MET A 144 -1.48 -2.11 -6.99
CA MET A 144 -2.82 -2.00 -7.56
C MET A 144 -3.92 -2.31 -6.56
N THR A 145 -3.72 -3.34 -5.72
CA THR A 145 -4.63 -3.65 -4.61
C THR A 145 -4.69 -2.49 -3.61
N ALA A 146 -3.55 -1.89 -3.28
CA ALA A 146 -3.50 -0.80 -2.32
C ALA A 146 -4.27 0.46 -2.77
N ILE A 147 -4.27 0.77 -4.07
CA ILE A 147 -5.00 1.91 -4.63
C ILE A 147 -6.39 1.55 -5.16
N HIS A 148 -6.87 0.32 -4.94
CA HIS A 148 -8.11 -0.18 -5.55
C HIS A 148 -9.35 0.67 -5.22
N ARG A 149 -9.39 1.28 -4.02
CA ARG A 149 -10.46 2.19 -3.61
C ARG A 149 -10.60 3.41 -4.53
N LEU A 150 -9.48 3.94 -5.02
CA LEU A 150 -9.48 5.06 -5.97
C LEU A 150 -10.02 4.62 -7.34
N LEU A 151 -9.65 3.42 -7.81
CA LEU A 151 -10.21 2.84 -9.04
C LEU A 151 -11.74 2.67 -8.95
N ILE A 152 -12.24 2.11 -7.83
CA ILE A 152 -13.68 1.96 -7.60
C ILE A 152 -14.38 3.33 -7.61
N LEU A 153 -13.80 4.33 -6.93
CA LEU A 153 -14.37 5.67 -6.85
C LEU A 153 -14.57 6.27 -8.25
N ILE A 154 -13.50 6.32 -9.04
CA ILE A 154 -13.52 6.93 -10.38
C ILE A 154 -14.45 6.15 -11.32
N SER A 155 -14.38 4.82 -11.32
CA SER A 155 -15.27 3.99 -12.16
C SER A 155 -16.74 4.18 -11.80
N THR A 156 -17.05 4.30 -10.50
CA THR A 156 -18.43 4.50 -10.04
C THR A 156 -18.93 5.90 -10.40
N ALA A 157 -18.10 6.93 -10.25
CA ALA A 157 -18.44 8.30 -10.65
C ALA A 157 -18.73 8.39 -12.16
N GLN A 158 -17.94 7.71 -13.00
CA GLN A 158 -18.19 7.62 -14.45
C GLN A 158 -19.53 6.94 -14.76
N LYS A 159 -19.78 5.76 -14.17
CA LYS A 159 -21.04 5.01 -14.36
C LYS A 159 -22.29 5.78 -13.93
N GLN A 160 -22.16 6.68 -12.95
CA GLN A 160 -23.25 7.51 -12.45
C GLN A 160 -23.34 8.88 -13.15
N GLY A 161 -22.54 9.11 -14.20
CA GLY A 161 -22.52 10.37 -14.96
C GLY A 161 -22.06 11.57 -14.12
N GLN A 162 -21.36 11.35 -13.01
CA GLN A 162 -20.84 12.41 -12.16
C GLN A 162 -19.58 13.04 -12.76
N ILE A 163 -18.80 12.27 -13.52
CA ILE A 163 -17.63 12.73 -14.27
C ILE A 163 -17.69 12.17 -15.70
N SER A 164 -16.92 12.77 -16.60
CA SER A 164 -16.80 12.32 -18.00
C SER A 164 -16.29 10.87 -18.12
N ASP A 165 -16.87 10.12 -19.04
CA ASP A 165 -16.44 8.76 -19.42
C ASP A 165 -15.57 8.75 -20.69
N GLN A 166 -15.15 9.91 -21.18
CA GLN A 166 -14.31 10.03 -22.38
C GLN A 166 -12.89 9.46 -22.17
N GLN A 167 -12.36 9.52 -20.95
CA GLN A 167 -11.08 8.92 -20.59
C GLN A 167 -11.29 7.59 -19.85
N GLU A 168 -10.39 6.63 -20.10
CA GLU A 168 -10.33 5.38 -19.35
C GLU A 168 -10.09 5.62 -17.85
N THR A 169 -10.75 4.84 -17.00
CA THR A 169 -10.64 4.94 -15.54
C THR A 169 -9.18 4.88 -15.09
N GLU A 170 -8.39 3.96 -15.64
CA GLU A 170 -6.98 3.74 -15.31
C GLU A 170 -6.12 4.96 -15.65
N THR A 171 -6.42 5.64 -16.76
CA THR A 171 -5.72 6.86 -17.18
C THR A 171 -5.99 8.01 -16.21
N LEU A 172 -7.25 8.19 -15.78
CA LEU A 172 -7.61 9.19 -14.79
C LEU A 172 -6.95 8.91 -13.44
N VAL A 173 -6.99 7.66 -12.97
CA VAL A 173 -6.32 7.25 -11.72
C VAL A 173 -4.82 7.48 -11.79
N SER A 174 -4.17 7.12 -12.90
CA SER A 174 -2.74 7.35 -13.10
C SER A 174 -2.38 8.83 -13.08
N THR A 175 -3.24 9.69 -13.64
CA THR A 175 -3.04 11.15 -13.66
C THR A 175 -3.13 11.75 -12.25
N ILE A 176 -4.14 11.33 -11.48
CA ILE A 176 -4.28 11.73 -10.07
C ILE A 176 -3.05 11.28 -9.30
N TRP A 177 -2.69 10.01 -9.43
CA TRP A 177 -1.62 9.39 -8.67
C TRP A 177 -0.24 9.99 -8.98
N ALA A 178 0.06 10.26 -10.25
CA ALA A 178 1.27 10.96 -10.67
C ALA A 178 1.39 12.36 -10.03
N SER A 179 0.27 13.08 -9.96
CA SER A 179 0.22 14.42 -9.35
C SER A 179 0.51 14.37 -7.84
N LEU A 180 -0.05 13.38 -7.13
CA LEU A 180 0.20 13.17 -5.70
C LEU A 180 1.67 12.84 -5.43
N HIS A 181 2.23 11.90 -6.20
CA HIS A 181 3.64 11.54 -6.10
C HIS A 181 4.55 12.74 -6.36
N GLY A 182 4.25 13.57 -7.36
CA GLY A 182 5.04 14.76 -7.68
C GLY A 182 5.18 15.69 -6.49
N VAL A 183 4.08 16.02 -5.82
CA VAL A 183 4.11 16.89 -4.62
C VAL A 183 4.89 16.23 -3.48
N ILE A 184 4.65 14.94 -3.22
CA ILE A 184 5.36 14.23 -2.13
C ILE A 184 6.86 14.14 -2.40
N HIS A 185 7.29 13.84 -3.63
CA HIS A 185 8.71 13.79 -3.97
C HIS A 185 9.38 15.17 -3.84
N LEU A 186 8.73 16.23 -4.31
CA LEU A 186 9.22 17.59 -4.14
C LEU A 186 9.31 17.97 -2.66
N HIS A 187 8.33 17.57 -1.85
CA HIS A 187 8.36 17.74 -0.39
C HIS A 187 9.55 17.02 0.24
N MET A 188 9.71 15.72 -0.02
CA MET A 188 10.78 14.90 0.52
C MET A 188 12.17 15.37 0.08
N SER A 189 12.25 16.06 -1.04
CA SER A 189 13.49 16.66 -1.58
C SER A 189 13.74 18.08 -1.08
N GLY A 190 12.86 18.62 -0.22
CA GLY A 190 13.01 19.94 0.40
C GLY A 190 12.58 21.13 -0.47
N PHE A 191 12.02 20.91 -1.66
CA PHE A 191 11.63 21.99 -2.58
C PHE A 191 10.34 22.73 -2.17
N LEU A 192 9.54 22.16 -1.27
CA LEU A 192 8.24 22.72 -0.85
C LEU A 192 8.24 23.29 0.58
N GLY A 193 9.42 23.55 1.15
CA GLY A 193 9.55 24.07 2.51
C GLY A 193 9.20 23.02 3.58
N ASP A 194 8.57 23.47 4.67
CA ASP A 194 8.16 22.58 5.76
C ASP A 194 6.97 21.68 5.39
N VAL A 195 6.64 20.73 6.27
CA VAL A 195 5.53 19.78 6.07
C VAL A 195 4.19 20.50 5.87
N LYS A 196 3.97 21.64 6.53
CA LYS A 196 2.71 22.39 6.44
C LYS A 196 2.57 23.08 5.09
N ALA A 197 3.64 23.72 4.61
CA ALA A 197 3.70 24.33 3.29
C ALA A 197 3.49 23.28 2.19
N ALA A 198 4.18 22.15 2.30
CA ALA A 198 4.03 21.04 1.35
C ALA A 198 2.61 20.44 1.36
N HIS A 199 2.01 20.24 2.54
CA HIS A 199 0.63 19.76 2.65
C HIS A 199 -0.38 20.75 2.05
N SER A 200 -0.12 22.07 2.19
CA SER A 200 -0.95 23.09 1.53
C SER A 200 -0.91 22.97 0.01
N VAL A 201 0.27 22.72 -0.57
CA VAL A 201 0.41 22.46 -2.02
C VAL A 201 -0.32 21.18 -2.39
N TYR A 202 -0.14 20.10 -1.62
CA TYR A 202 -0.79 18.82 -1.84
C TYR A 202 -2.33 18.94 -1.88
N LYS A 203 -2.90 19.60 -0.87
CA LYS A 203 -4.34 19.88 -0.80
C LYS A 203 -4.83 20.73 -1.97
N GLN A 204 -4.07 21.75 -2.37
CA GLN A 204 -4.44 22.58 -3.50
C GLN A 204 -4.43 21.78 -4.81
N THR A 205 -3.42 20.94 -5.01
CA THR A 205 -3.34 20.01 -6.15
C THR A 205 -4.54 19.08 -6.18
N MET A 206 -4.92 18.48 -5.05
CA MET A 206 -6.12 17.64 -4.94
C MET A 206 -7.42 18.40 -5.23
N ASN A 207 -7.57 19.61 -4.70
CA ASN A 207 -8.75 20.45 -4.95
C ASN A 207 -8.88 20.79 -6.44
N LEU A 208 -7.79 21.17 -7.12
CA LEU A 208 -7.80 21.47 -8.55
C LEU A 208 -8.16 20.24 -9.39
N MET A 209 -7.61 19.06 -9.05
CA MET A 209 -7.96 17.81 -9.71
C MET A 209 -9.44 17.44 -9.50
N SER A 210 -9.93 17.54 -8.27
CA SER A 210 -11.34 17.29 -7.97
C SER A 210 -12.26 18.23 -8.75
N GLN A 211 -11.99 19.54 -8.70
CA GLN A 211 -12.75 20.53 -9.48
C GLN A 211 -12.74 20.22 -10.97
N SER A 212 -11.58 19.87 -11.54
CA SER A 212 -11.47 19.52 -12.96
C SER A 212 -12.29 18.28 -13.33
N LEU A 213 -12.34 17.26 -12.46
CA LEU A 213 -13.09 16.03 -12.71
C LEU A 213 -14.60 16.23 -12.60
N PHE A 214 -15.04 16.97 -11.58
CA PHE A 214 -16.46 17.12 -11.22
C PHE A 214 -17.11 18.42 -11.76
N ALA A 215 -16.39 19.23 -12.55
CA ALA A 215 -16.93 20.47 -13.13
C ALA A 215 -18.06 20.27 -14.17
N VAL A 216 -18.23 19.05 -14.71
CA VAL A 216 -19.03 18.81 -15.93
C VAL A 216 -20.49 18.39 -15.63
N SER A 217 -20.91 18.24 -14.38
CA SER A 217 -22.23 17.63 -14.08
C SER A 217 -23.44 18.59 -14.13
N LYS A 218 -23.34 19.80 -14.70
CA LYS A 218 -24.55 20.62 -14.94
C LYS A 218 -25.19 20.23 -16.28
N PRO A 219 -26.38 19.60 -16.29
CA PRO A 219 -27.12 19.43 -17.54
C PRO A 219 -27.49 20.80 -18.09
N ASP A 220 -27.33 20.95 -19.39
CA ASP A 220 -27.74 22.14 -20.14
C ASP A 220 -29.25 22.34 -19.96
N ARG A 221 -29.65 23.24 -19.06
CA ARG A 221 -31.03 23.73 -18.98
C ARG A 221 -31.20 24.78 -20.08
N GLY A 222 -31.32 24.33 -21.34
CA GLY A 222 -31.19 25.30 -22.42
C GLY A 222 -31.57 24.89 -23.84
N ALA A 223 -32.47 23.93 -24.06
CA ALA A 223 -33.07 23.75 -25.38
C ALA A 223 -34.49 23.15 -25.32
N ASP A 224 -35.39 23.85 -24.63
CA ASP A 224 -36.82 23.77 -24.96
C ASP A 224 -37.43 25.16 -24.82
N ARG A 225 -37.27 25.94 -25.89
CA ARG A 225 -38.05 27.15 -26.17
C ARG A 225 -38.29 27.20 -27.67
N GLY A 226 -39.53 26.96 -28.06
CA GLY A 226 -40.07 27.33 -29.37
C GLY A 226 -40.67 26.16 -30.12
#